data_AF-A0A1I6T6V6-F1
#
_entry.id   AF-A0A1I6T6V6-F1
#
_cell.length_a   1.000
_cell.length_b   1.000
_cell.length_c   1.000
_cell.angle_alpha   90.00
_cell.angle_beta   90.00
_cell.angle_gamma   90.00
#
_symmetry.space_group_name_H-M   'P 1'
#
loop_
_entity.id
_entity.type
_entity.pdbx_description
1 polymer ?
#
loop_
_entity_poly.entity_id
_entity_poly.type
_entity_poly.pdbx_seq_one_letter_code
_entity_poly.pdbx_strand_id
1 'polypeptide(L)'
;MSYIIAFVRYTDFTDKEYPVQCFRTDLKLNDIVLVRRTDGQLRFGTVLKLEYLNWDCKGFIICKKSECSPDDQGNLRPPSNSAIILGISTPEVFTKKLIDSGWVLLRPHSATYRKILTKTNESKIAYIFIRKNGIDIQIIPISEEKLPIKPNSLYRESLTQGQVVRHTLAHTTFNLYEGILRFSDSFINNELNLDRYFIPQGEKDKRTDALKKEAHLRKNSGEYSISDLYEACSDGNGGAAYLSDGIWITSGGGVHDWGR
;
A
#
# COMPACT_ATOMS: atom_id res chain seq x y z
N MET A 1 -7.02 -4.57 1.06
CA MET A 1 -5.66 -4.44 0.46
C MET A 1 -4.73 -3.82 1.50
N SER A 2 -3.57 -4.45 1.74
CA SER A 2 -2.51 -3.87 2.58
C SER A 2 -1.23 -3.70 1.77
N TYR A 3 -0.49 -2.64 2.06
CA TYR A 3 0.84 -2.39 1.54
C TYR A 3 1.85 -3.44 2.01
N ILE A 4 1.85 -3.74 3.32
CA ILE A 4 2.74 -4.70 3.94
C ILE A 4 2.04 -6.06 3.98
N ILE A 5 2.69 -7.09 3.44
CA ILE A 5 2.23 -8.47 3.43
C ILE A 5 3.17 -9.30 4.27
N ALA A 6 2.60 -10.04 5.22
CA ALA A 6 3.33 -11.04 5.98
C ALA A 6 3.07 -12.42 5.38
N PHE A 7 4.13 -13.20 5.18
CA PHE A 7 4.00 -14.62 4.88
C PHE A 7 4.09 -15.38 6.20
N VAL A 8 3.03 -16.10 6.54
CA VAL A 8 2.92 -16.82 7.81
C VAL A 8 2.79 -18.32 7.57
N ARG A 9 3.36 -19.09 8.49
CA ARG A 9 3.07 -20.52 8.64
C ARG A 9 2.17 -20.71 9.85
N TYR A 10 0.99 -21.27 9.63
CA TYR A 10 0.05 -21.56 10.71
C TYR A 10 0.57 -22.69 11.60
N THR A 11 0.25 -22.65 12.89
CA THR A 11 0.67 -23.70 13.83
C THR A 11 0.14 -25.09 13.47
N ASP A 12 -1.05 -25.14 12.87
CA ASP A 12 -1.74 -26.40 12.56
C ASP A 12 -1.33 -26.99 11.20
N PHE A 13 -0.54 -26.26 10.40
CA PHE A 13 -0.13 -26.65 9.05
C PHE A 13 1.37 -26.44 8.87
N THR A 14 2.12 -27.52 8.66
CA THR A 14 3.60 -27.47 8.75
C THR A 14 4.30 -27.00 7.48
N ASP A 15 3.69 -27.15 6.29
CA ASP A 15 4.46 -27.10 5.03
C ASP A 15 4.05 -26.00 4.04
N LYS A 16 3.11 -25.11 4.39
CA LYS A 16 2.65 -24.06 3.48
C LYS A 16 2.77 -22.67 4.09
N GLU A 17 3.33 -21.76 3.30
CA GLU A 17 3.36 -20.33 3.58
C GLU A 17 2.09 -19.67 3.04
N TYR A 18 1.52 -18.78 3.84
CA TYR A 18 0.28 -18.08 3.48
C TYR A 18 0.48 -16.57 3.55
N PRO A 19 0.19 -15.82 2.47
CA PRO A 19 0.23 -14.37 2.52
C PRO A 19 -0.98 -13.82 3.28
N VAL A 20 -0.73 -12.92 4.22
CA VAL A 20 -1.75 -12.22 5.02
C VAL A 20 -1.44 -10.73 5.08
N GLN A 21 -2.48 -9.91 5.17
CA GLN A 21 -2.35 -8.47 5.31
C GLN A 21 -1.73 -8.13 6.67
N CYS A 22 -0.74 -7.25 6.64
CA CYS A 22 -0.12 -6.69 7.81
C CYS A 22 -0.35 -5.18 7.84
N PHE A 23 -0.91 -4.67 8.94
CA PHE A 23 -1.08 -3.24 9.16
C PHE A 23 -0.17 -2.73 10.28
N ARG A 24 0.96 -3.41 10.49
CA ARG A 24 1.86 -3.20 11.62
C ARG A 24 3.31 -3.12 11.16
N THR A 25 4.04 -2.11 11.62
CA THR A 25 5.47 -1.96 11.31
C THR A 25 6.39 -2.56 12.38
N ASP A 26 5.85 -2.99 13.52
CA ASP A 26 6.60 -3.54 14.65
C ASP A 26 6.83 -5.06 14.58
N LEU A 27 6.28 -5.73 13.57
CA LEU A 27 6.44 -7.18 13.39
C LEU A 27 7.84 -7.51 12.86
N LYS A 28 8.38 -8.63 13.33
CA LYS A 28 9.67 -9.19 12.91
C LYS A 28 9.53 -10.64 12.48
N LEU A 29 10.56 -11.15 11.83
CA LEU A 29 10.65 -12.58 11.52
C LEU A 29 10.61 -13.40 12.82
N ASN A 30 9.95 -14.55 12.75
CA ASN A 30 9.69 -15.46 13.87
C ASN A 30 8.71 -14.96 14.94
N ASP A 31 8.13 -13.76 14.80
CA ASP A 31 7.03 -13.34 15.67
C ASP A 31 5.85 -14.30 15.51
N ILE A 32 5.26 -14.70 16.64
CA ILE A 32 4.01 -15.47 16.65
C ILE A 32 2.86 -14.48 16.71
N VAL A 33 1.97 -14.56 15.73
CA VAL A 33 0.87 -13.62 15.52
C VAL A 33 -0.47 -14.34 15.46
N LEU A 34 -1.51 -13.63 15.87
CA LEU A 34 -2.90 -14.06 15.70
C LEU A 34 -3.43 -13.49 14.39
N VAL A 35 -3.88 -14.38 13.51
CA VAL A 35 -4.42 -14.05 12.18
C VAL A 35 -5.93 -14.29 12.20
N ARG A 36 -6.69 -13.34 11.67
CA ARG A 36 -8.10 -13.54 11.30
C ARG A 36 -8.21 -13.82 9.82
N ARG A 37 -8.79 -14.95 9.47
CA ARG A 37 -9.09 -15.33 8.08
C ARG A 37 -10.46 -14.80 7.67
N THR A 38 -10.75 -14.80 6.37
CA THR A 38 -12.05 -14.39 5.82
C THR A 38 -13.22 -15.25 6.28
N ASP A 39 -12.97 -16.49 6.71
CA ASP A 39 -13.97 -17.39 7.32
C ASP A 39 -14.31 -17.02 8.78
N GLY A 40 -13.70 -15.96 9.32
CA GLY A 40 -13.86 -15.51 10.70
C GLY A 40 -13.01 -16.30 11.70
N GLN A 41 -12.34 -17.38 11.29
CA GLN A 41 -11.52 -18.18 12.19
C GLN A 41 -10.25 -17.43 12.59
N LEU A 42 -9.90 -17.58 13.86
CA LEU A 42 -8.66 -17.07 14.44
C LEU A 42 -7.64 -18.21 14.51
N ARG A 43 -6.44 -17.97 13.98
CA ARG A 43 -5.34 -18.95 14.02
C ARG A 43 -4.04 -18.29 14.36
N PHE A 44 -3.20 -19.02 15.10
CA PHE A 44 -1.82 -18.59 15.30
C PHE A 44 -0.97 -18.96 14.10
N GLY A 45 -0.04 -18.07 13.77
CA GLY A 45 0.98 -18.33 12.77
C GLY A 45 2.30 -17.66 13.14
N THR A 46 3.39 -18.20 12.60
CA THR A 46 4.72 -17.63 12.73
C THR A 46 5.03 -16.82 11.48
N VAL A 47 5.50 -15.58 11.65
CA VAL A 47 5.93 -14.72 10.53
C VAL A 47 7.24 -15.25 9.96
N LEU A 48 7.22 -15.66 8.70
CA LEU A 48 8.39 -16.15 7.96
C LEU A 48 9.03 -15.08 7.09
N LYS A 49 8.22 -14.16 6.56
CA LYS A 49 8.67 -13.07 5.70
C LYS A 49 7.76 -11.87 5.82
N LEU A 50 8.32 -10.68 5.62
CA LEU A 50 7.58 -9.43 5.45
C LEU A 50 8.01 -8.80 4.13
N GLU A 51 7.03 -8.51 3.29
CA GLU A 51 7.25 -7.90 1.98
C GLU A 51 6.28 -6.75 1.73
N TYR A 52 6.69 -5.83 0.87
CA TYR A 52 5.90 -4.67 0.48
C TYR A 52 5.26 -4.95 -0.88
N LEU A 53 4.08 -5.56 -0.93
CA LEU A 53 3.49 -6.06 -2.18
C LEU A 53 2.21 -5.34 -2.59
N ASN A 54 1.57 -4.62 -1.66
CA ASN A 54 0.30 -3.94 -1.92
C ASN A 54 -0.79 -4.89 -2.46
N TRP A 55 -0.96 -6.03 -1.79
CA TRP A 55 -1.88 -7.11 -2.16
C TRP A 55 -3.17 -7.10 -1.34
N ASP A 56 -4.20 -7.73 -1.91
CA ASP A 56 -5.41 -8.09 -1.17
C ASP A 56 -5.34 -9.57 -0.79
N CYS A 57 -5.43 -9.88 0.51
CA CYS A 57 -5.25 -11.25 1.02
C CYS A 57 -6.51 -11.69 1.78
N LYS A 58 -6.74 -13.00 1.85
CA LYS A 58 -7.88 -13.63 2.53
C LYS A 58 -7.75 -13.69 4.05
N GLY A 59 -6.90 -12.86 4.63
CA GLY A 59 -6.67 -12.79 6.07
C GLY A 59 -5.75 -11.64 6.42
N PHE A 60 -5.78 -11.25 7.70
CA PHE A 60 -4.97 -10.17 8.24
C PHE A 60 -4.52 -10.46 9.67
N ILE A 61 -3.38 -9.88 10.05
CA ILE A 61 -2.83 -9.98 11.40
C ILE A 61 -3.58 -9.03 12.33
N ILE A 62 -4.04 -9.54 13.47
CA ILE A 62 -4.68 -8.73 14.52
C ILE A 62 -3.62 -8.23 15.51
N CYS A 63 -2.82 -9.14 16.06
CA CYS A 63 -1.92 -8.87 17.17
C CYS A 63 -0.81 -9.91 17.29
N LYS A 64 0.19 -9.62 18.11
CA LYS A 64 1.18 -10.61 18.55
C LYS A 64 0.55 -11.56 19.58
N LYS A 65 1.06 -12.78 19.67
CA LYS A 65 0.64 -13.74 20.71
C LYS A 65 0.90 -13.20 22.12
N SER A 66 2.00 -12.47 22.30
CA SER A 66 2.34 -11.80 23.57
C SER A 66 1.36 -10.72 24.01
N GLU A 67 0.52 -10.22 23.09
CA GLU A 67 -0.51 -9.23 23.38
C GLU A 67 -1.85 -9.89 23.73
N CYS A 68 -2.01 -11.19 23.46
CA CYS A 68 -3.24 -11.91 23.74
C CYS A 68 -3.39 -12.15 25.24
N SER A 69 -4.62 -12.04 25.74
CA SER A 69 -4.97 -12.36 27.13
C SER A 69 -5.82 -13.64 27.17
N PRO A 70 -5.66 -14.51 28.18
CA PRO A 70 -6.55 -15.64 28.34
C PRO A 70 -7.96 -15.15 28.68
N ASP A 71 -8.97 -15.84 28.16
CA ASP A 71 -10.36 -15.67 28.58
C ASP A 71 -10.71 -16.55 29.78
N ASP A 72 -11.95 -16.43 30.26
CA ASP A 72 -12.46 -17.18 31.41
C ASP A 72 -12.44 -18.71 31.20
N GLN A 73 -12.23 -19.17 29.97
CA GLN A 73 -12.11 -20.58 29.58
C GLN A 73 -10.67 -20.99 29.25
N GLY A 74 -9.68 -20.10 29.43
CA GLY A 74 -8.28 -20.34 29.14
C GLY A 74 -7.89 -20.18 27.66
N ASN A 75 -8.81 -19.77 26.78
CA ASN A 75 -8.52 -19.50 25.38
C ASN A 75 -7.90 -18.11 25.21
N LEU A 76 -6.89 -17.99 24.36
CA LEU A 76 -6.27 -16.69 24.08
C LEU A 76 -7.21 -15.82 23.24
N ARG A 77 -7.62 -14.68 23.80
CA ARG A 77 -8.35 -13.62 23.09
C ARG A 77 -7.42 -12.46 22.71
N PRO A 78 -7.64 -11.84 21.53
CA PRO A 78 -6.98 -10.59 21.21
C PRO A 78 -7.41 -9.53 22.25
N PRO A 79 -6.51 -8.61 22.66
CA PRO A 79 -6.88 -7.59 23.61
C PRO A 79 -8.00 -6.72 23.03
N SER A 80 -8.96 -6.33 23.88
CA SER A 80 -10.15 -5.55 23.49
C SER A 80 -9.80 -4.23 22.79
N ASN A 81 -8.60 -3.70 23.02
CA ASN A 81 -8.05 -2.48 22.40
C ASN A 81 -6.78 -2.75 21.58
N SER A 82 -6.58 -3.96 21.04
CA SER A 82 -5.40 -4.22 20.19
C SER A 82 -5.38 -3.27 18.99
N ALA A 83 -4.32 -2.48 18.88
CA ALA A 83 -4.10 -1.67 17.69
C ALA A 83 -3.77 -2.61 16.52
N ILE A 84 -4.78 -2.92 15.70
CA ILE A 84 -4.60 -3.65 14.42
C ILE A 84 -3.65 -2.85 13.52
N ILE A 85 -3.78 -1.53 13.55
CA ILE A 85 -2.93 -0.59 12.82
C ILE A 85 -1.88 -0.04 13.79
N LEU A 86 -0.61 -0.35 13.55
CA LEU A 86 0.51 0.15 14.35
C LEU A 86 1.62 0.68 13.43
N GLY A 87 2.09 1.89 13.74
CA GLY A 87 3.10 2.59 12.94
C GLY A 87 2.53 3.13 11.63
N ILE A 88 3.41 3.44 10.68
CA ILE A 88 3.04 4.11 9.41
C ILE A 88 2.79 3.05 8.34
N SER A 89 1.73 2.26 8.53
CA SER A 89 1.43 1.08 7.72
C SER A 89 0.29 1.30 6.71
N THR A 90 -0.46 2.39 6.84
CA THR A 90 -1.64 2.71 6.02
C THR A 90 -1.56 4.11 5.43
N PRO A 91 -2.20 4.36 4.27
CA PRO A 91 -2.25 5.69 3.69
C PRO A 91 -2.98 6.69 4.58
N GLU A 92 -3.93 6.26 5.40
CA GLU A 92 -4.66 7.11 6.35
C GLU A 92 -3.74 7.64 7.45
N VAL A 93 -2.98 6.76 8.11
CA VAL A 93 -2.02 7.16 9.15
C VAL A 93 -0.90 8.01 8.57
N PHE A 94 -0.39 7.66 7.38
CA PHE A 94 0.59 8.45 6.65
C PHE A 94 0.08 9.87 6.33
N THR A 95 -1.14 9.98 5.79
CA THR A 95 -1.76 11.28 5.48
C THR A 95 -1.90 12.13 6.75
N LYS A 96 -2.39 11.51 7.84
CA LYS A 96 -2.56 12.21 9.12
C LYS A 96 -1.24 12.79 9.61
N LYS A 97 -0.15 12.01 9.58
CA LYS A 97 1.18 12.50 9.97
C LYS A 97 1.66 13.68 9.13
N LEU A 98 1.46 13.66 7.81
CA LEU A 98 1.79 14.81 6.97
C LEU A 98 0.99 16.06 7.37
N ILE A 99 -0.31 15.92 7.60
CA ILE A 99 -1.17 17.03 8.05
C ILE A 99 -0.70 17.56 9.40
N ASP A 100 -0.36 16.67 10.34
CA ASP A 100 0.17 17.04 11.66
C ASP A 100 1.53 17.79 11.53
N SER A 101 2.34 17.47 10.51
CA SER A 101 3.56 18.23 10.13
C SER A 101 3.26 19.51 9.31
N GLY A 102 1.98 19.91 9.24
CA GLY A 102 1.52 21.14 8.61
C GLY A 102 1.48 21.10 7.08
N TRP A 103 1.41 19.92 6.47
CA TRP A 103 1.06 19.82 5.05
C TRP A 103 -0.41 20.15 4.83
N VAL A 104 -0.70 20.89 3.76
CA VAL A 104 -2.05 21.33 3.42
C VAL A 104 -2.68 20.37 2.43
N LEU A 105 -3.89 19.89 2.72
CA LEU A 105 -4.64 19.01 1.83
C LEU A 105 -5.22 19.82 0.65
N LEU A 106 -5.11 19.28 -0.56
CA LEU A 106 -5.68 19.81 -1.80
C LEU A 106 -6.67 18.84 -2.42
N ARG A 107 -7.58 19.37 -3.23
CA ARG A 107 -8.48 18.55 -4.05
C ARG A 107 -7.79 18.11 -5.34
N PRO A 108 -7.77 16.80 -5.65
CA PRO A 108 -7.27 16.31 -6.93
C PRO A 108 -8.23 16.66 -8.06
N HIS A 109 -7.69 16.94 -9.24
CA HIS A 109 -8.47 17.11 -10.47
C HIS A 109 -8.76 15.76 -11.16
N SER A 110 -7.89 14.75 -10.95
CA SER A 110 -7.99 13.44 -11.59
C SER A 110 -8.38 12.37 -10.56
N ALA A 111 -9.26 11.44 -10.97
CA ALA A 111 -9.65 10.28 -10.18
C ALA A 111 -8.48 9.32 -9.86
N THR A 112 -7.35 9.45 -10.57
CA THR A 112 -6.11 8.71 -10.29
C THR A 112 -5.58 8.98 -8.88
N TYR A 113 -5.71 10.23 -8.42
CA TYR A 113 -5.17 10.69 -7.14
C TYR A 113 -6.27 10.71 -6.09
N ARG A 114 -6.04 10.01 -4.99
CA ARG A 114 -6.97 9.97 -3.86
C ARG A 114 -6.84 11.21 -3.00
N LYS A 115 -5.60 11.66 -2.78
CA LYS A 115 -5.26 12.85 -1.99
C LYS A 115 -4.03 13.51 -2.59
N ILE A 116 -3.96 14.83 -2.47
CA ILE A 116 -2.78 15.63 -2.80
C ILE A 116 -2.50 16.49 -1.58
N LEU A 117 -1.25 16.49 -1.11
CA LEU A 117 -0.81 17.36 -0.04
C LEU A 117 0.26 18.30 -0.56
N THR A 118 0.29 19.52 -0.06
CA THR A 118 1.29 20.53 -0.43
C THR A 118 1.95 21.15 0.77
N LYS A 119 3.21 21.54 0.61
CA LYS A 119 3.98 22.32 1.57
C LYS A 119 4.87 23.29 0.81
N THR A 120 5.03 24.48 1.35
CA THR A 120 5.95 25.50 0.87
C THR A 120 7.12 25.60 1.83
N ASN A 121 8.33 25.78 1.32
CA ASN A 121 9.48 26.21 2.10
C ASN A 121 9.94 27.60 1.62
N GLU A 122 11.18 28.00 1.85
CA GLU A 122 11.65 29.35 1.51
C GLU A 122 11.71 29.64 0.00
N SER A 123 11.92 28.60 -0.83
CA SER A 123 12.18 28.77 -2.27
C SER A 123 11.35 27.88 -3.18
N LYS A 124 10.71 26.84 -2.64
CA LYS A 124 10.06 25.78 -3.41
C LYS A 124 8.70 25.39 -2.81
N ILE A 125 7.88 24.80 -3.67
CA ILE A 125 6.60 24.17 -3.32
C ILE A 125 6.75 22.69 -3.61
N ALA A 126 6.48 21.85 -2.61
CA ALA A 126 6.41 20.41 -2.77
C ALA A 126 4.95 19.94 -2.80
N TYR A 127 4.71 18.89 -3.57
CA TYR A 127 3.45 18.17 -3.62
C TYR A 127 3.72 16.68 -3.42
N ILE A 128 2.87 16.04 -2.60
CA ILE A 128 2.83 14.60 -2.41
C ILE A 128 1.46 14.11 -2.90
N PHE A 129 1.47 13.29 -3.95
CA PHE A 129 0.27 12.73 -4.55
C PHE A 129 0.10 11.28 -4.11
N ILE A 130 -1.00 11.00 -3.41
CA ILE A 130 -1.32 9.65 -2.94
C ILE A 130 -2.29 9.01 -3.93
N ARG A 131 -1.84 7.95 -4.63
CA ARG A 131 -2.65 7.16 -5.55
C ARG A 131 -2.90 5.76 -4.98
N LYS A 132 -3.81 4.98 -5.57
CA LYS A 132 -4.17 3.63 -5.08
C LYS A 132 -2.95 2.70 -4.91
N ASN A 133 -1.99 2.78 -5.83
CA ASN A 133 -0.87 1.83 -5.92
C ASN A 133 0.51 2.49 -5.74
N GLY A 134 0.59 3.72 -5.26
CA GLY A 134 1.84 4.46 -5.25
C GLY A 134 1.73 5.84 -4.64
N ILE A 135 2.87 6.52 -4.63
CA ILE A 135 3.00 7.89 -4.18
C ILE A 135 3.89 8.61 -5.19
N ASP A 136 3.46 9.77 -5.65
CA ASP A 136 4.29 10.60 -6.52
C ASP A 136 4.72 11.85 -5.74
N ILE A 137 5.92 12.36 -6.01
CA ILE A 137 6.43 13.62 -5.46
C ILE A 137 6.67 14.59 -6.61
N GLN A 138 6.33 15.86 -6.40
CA GLN A 138 6.73 16.96 -7.27
C GLN A 138 7.32 18.09 -6.43
N ILE A 139 8.36 18.75 -6.96
CA ILE A 139 8.86 20.02 -6.46
C ILE A 139 8.89 21.03 -7.60
N ILE A 140 8.34 22.22 -7.34
CA ILE A 140 8.39 23.37 -8.24
C ILE A 140 8.96 24.60 -7.51
N PRO A 141 9.55 25.58 -8.22
CA PRO A 141 9.92 26.88 -7.64
C PRO A 141 8.68 27.64 -7.14
N ILE A 142 8.86 28.43 -6.09
CA ILE A 142 7.84 29.40 -5.63
C ILE A 142 7.69 30.52 -6.66
N SER A 143 6.44 30.93 -6.89
CA SER A 143 6.06 32.19 -7.52
C SER A 143 5.05 32.88 -6.60
N GLU A 144 5.15 34.19 -6.42
CA GLU A 144 4.26 34.96 -5.53
C GLU A 144 2.77 34.77 -5.87
N GLU A 145 2.45 34.62 -7.16
CA GLU A 145 1.09 34.33 -7.64
C GLU A 145 0.50 33.02 -7.09
N LYS A 146 1.35 32.11 -6.60
CA LYS A 146 0.97 30.79 -6.08
C LYS A 146 0.75 30.78 -4.56
N LEU A 147 0.99 31.90 -3.87
CA LEU A 147 0.86 32.01 -2.42
C LEU A 147 -0.29 32.97 -2.01
N PRO A 148 -0.94 32.73 -0.86
CA PRO A 148 -0.88 31.54 -0.04
C PRO A 148 -1.73 30.40 -0.63
N ILE A 149 -1.27 29.16 -0.48
CA ILE A 149 -2.04 28.00 -0.94
C ILE A 149 -3.19 27.74 0.03
N LYS A 150 -4.43 27.86 -0.46
CA LYS A 150 -5.64 27.67 0.35
C LYS A 150 -5.90 26.17 0.59
N PRO A 151 -6.23 25.76 1.83
CA PRO A 151 -6.68 24.39 2.11
C PRO A 151 -7.87 23.98 1.26
N ASN A 152 -7.89 22.72 0.84
CA ASN A 152 -8.92 22.13 -0.03
C ASN A 152 -9.14 22.89 -1.36
N SER A 153 -8.19 23.71 -1.79
CA SER A 153 -8.20 24.27 -3.14
C SER A 153 -7.85 23.20 -4.17
N LEU A 154 -8.23 23.43 -5.43
CA LEU A 154 -7.96 22.49 -6.50
C LEU A 154 -6.48 22.56 -6.89
N TYR A 155 -5.81 21.41 -7.00
CA TYR A 155 -4.49 21.35 -7.60
C TYR A 155 -4.58 21.65 -9.11
N ARG A 156 -3.76 22.60 -9.59
CA ARG A 156 -3.80 23.10 -10.98
C ARG A 156 -2.48 22.96 -11.75
N GLU A 157 -1.41 22.53 -11.10
CA GLU A 157 -0.09 22.50 -11.72
C GLU A 157 0.04 21.30 -12.69
N SER A 158 0.91 21.43 -13.69
CA SER A 158 1.21 20.30 -14.59
C SER A 158 2.27 19.41 -13.96
N LEU A 159 2.14 18.08 -14.10
CA LEU A 159 3.19 17.12 -13.72
C LEU A 159 4.40 17.15 -14.67
N THR A 160 4.39 17.97 -15.72
CA THR A 160 5.56 18.25 -16.56
C THR A 160 6.42 19.38 -16.02
N GLN A 161 5.96 20.10 -14.99
CA GLN A 161 6.69 21.20 -14.39
C GLN A 161 7.53 20.75 -13.19
N GLY A 162 8.72 21.33 -13.08
CA GLY A 162 9.64 21.05 -11.98
C GLY A 162 10.18 19.62 -11.99
N GLN A 163 10.59 19.16 -10.82
CA GLN A 163 11.14 17.82 -10.62
C GLN A 163 10.03 16.89 -10.15
N VAL A 164 9.85 15.75 -10.82
CA VAL A 164 8.80 14.78 -10.50
C VAL A 164 9.36 13.37 -10.42
N VAL A 165 8.92 12.60 -9.43
CA VAL A 165 9.19 11.16 -9.32
C VAL A 165 7.89 10.42 -9.04
N ARG A 166 7.76 9.23 -9.62
CA ARG A 166 6.63 8.32 -9.36
C ARG A 166 7.13 7.07 -8.67
N HIS A 167 6.67 6.82 -7.45
CA HIS A 167 6.94 5.59 -6.73
C HIS A 167 5.74 4.66 -6.83
N THR A 168 6.00 3.36 -6.81
CA THR A 168 4.99 2.32 -6.70
C THR A 168 5.15 1.61 -5.36
N LEU A 169 4.04 1.19 -4.75
CA LEU A 169 4.08 0.52 -3.46
C LEU A 169 4.63 -0.90 -3.59
N ALA A 170 4.24 -1.67 -4.60
CA ALA A 170 4.71 -3.05 -4.70
C ALA A 170 6.23 -3.13 -4.94
N HIS A 171 6.88 -4.13 -4.37
CA HIS A 171 8.31 -4.44 -4.47
C HIS A 171 9.27 -3.35 -3.98
N THR A 172 8.81 -2.41 -3.14
CA THR A 172 9.74 -1.52 -2.43
C THR A 172 10.59 -2.32 -1.44
N THR A 173 11.84 -1.93 -1.22
CA THR A 173 12.75 -2.61 -0.27
C THR A 173 12.58 -2.14 1.17
N PHE A 174 11.86 -1.04 1.39
CA PHE A 174 11.58 -0.43 2.69
C PHE A 174 10.15 0.15 2.72
N ASN A 175 9.69 0.56 3.89
CA ASN A 175 8.39 1.22 4.05
C ASN A 175 8.40 2.60 3.36
N LEU A 176 7.79 2.68 2.19
CA LEU A 176 7.73 3.89 1.38
C LEU A 176 7.06 5.04 2.14
N TYR A 177 6.02 4.81 2.93
CA TYR A 177 5.37 5.87 3.71
C TYR A 177 6.35 6.57 4.66
N GLU A 178 7.22 5.80 5.33
CA GLU A 178 8.26 6.35 6.19
C GLU A 178 9.33 7.08 5.38
N GLY A 179 9.71 6.57 4.21
CA GLY A 179 10.65 7.25 3.31
C GLY A 179 10.13 8.61 2.83
N ILE A 180 8.85 8.70 2.48
CA ILE A 180 8.23 9.96 2.06
C ILE A 180 8.06 10.93 3.24
N LEU A 181 7.89 10.44 4.47
CA LEU A 181 7.93 11.32 5.65
C LEU A 181 9.33 11.88 5.90
N ARG A 182 10.38 11.06 5.72
CA ARG A 182 11.76 11.58 5.73
C ARG A 182 11.98 12.65 4.67
N PHE A 183 11.40 12.47 3.47
CA PHE A 183 11.40 13.52 2.44
C PHE A 183 10.72 14.80 2.95
N SER A 184 9.53 14.67 3.56
CA SER A 184 8.79 15.80 4.12
C SER A 184 9.64 16.58 5.13
N ASP A 185 10.27 15.88 6.07
CA ASP A 185 11.09 16.51 7.10
C ASP A 185 12.30 17.22 6.48
N SER A 186 13.01 16.58 5.54
CA SER A 186 14.12 17.20 4.82
C SER A 186 13.70 18.41 3.99
N PHE A 187 12.52 18.38 3.38
CA PHE A 187 11.97 19.50 2.61
C PHE A 187 11.62 20.70 3.51
N ILE A 188 10.98 20.44 4.66
CA ILE A 188 10.62 21.46 5.65
C ILE A 188 11.89 22.11 6.24
N ASN A 189 12.94 21.31 6.46
CA ASN A 189 14.21 21.79 7.00
C ASN A 189 15.16 22.39 5.96
N ASN A 190 14.70 22.60 4.72
CA ASN A 190 15.51 23.16 3.60
C ASN A 190 16.83 22.41 3.37
N GLU A 191 16.86 21.08 3.52
CA GLU A 191 18.05 20.29 3.21
C GLU A 191 18.45 20.41 1.73
N LEU A 192 19.75 20.44 1.45
CA LEU A 192 20.27 20.63 0.09
C LEU A 192 20.08 19.39 -0.80
N ASN A 193 20.31 18.19 -0.26
CA ASN A 193 20.32 16.95 -1.04
C ASN A 193 18.95 16.27 -1.06
N LEU A 194 17.97 16.90 -1.73
CA LEU A 194 16.64 16.31 -1.93
C LEU A 194 16.60 15.32 -3.11
N ASP A 195 17.59 15.34 -4.00
CA ASP A 195 17.64 14.49 -5.21
C ASP A 195 17.61 13.00 -4.89
N ARG A 196 18.12 12.60 -3.71
CA ARG A 196 18.04 11.22 -3.21
C ARG A 196 16.62 10.66 -3.14
N TYR A 197 15.60 11.51 -3.00
CA TYR A 197 14.20 11.12 -2.98
C TYR A 197 13.58 10.99 -4.38
N PHE A 198 14.26 11.47 -5.43
CA PHE A 198 13.79 11.43 -6.82
C PHE A 198 14.26 10.21 -7.60
N ILE A 199 14.56 9.12 -6.89
CA ILE A 199 14.85 7.80 -7.46
C ILE A 199 13.59 6.95 -7.33
N PRO A 200 12.95 6.54 -8.45
CA PRO A 200 11.75 5.70 -8.42
C PRO A 200 11.94 4.46 -7.54
N GLN A 201 10.91 4.11 -6.78
CA GLN A 201 10.92 2.94 -5.89
C GLN A 201 9.76 2.02 -6.26
N GLY A 202 9.98 0.71 -6.12
CA GLY A 202 8.98 -0.32 -6.39
C GLY A 202 8.67 -0.56 -7.87
N GLU A 203 7.75 -1.48 -8.13
CA GLU A 203 7.36 -1.95 -9.46
C GLU A 203 5.84 -1.90 -9.64
N LYS A 204 5.40 -1.68 -10.88
CA LYS A 204 3.97 -1.73 -11.26
C LYS A 204 3.40 -3.14 -11.19
N ASP A 205 4.17 -4.11 -11.66
CA ASP A 205 3.80 -5.52 -11.55
C ASP A 205 3.92 -5.92 -10.09
N LYS A 206 2.83 -6.41 -9.50
CA LYS A 206 2.79 -6.82 -8.09
C LYS A 206 3.19 -8.28 -7.89
N ARG A 207 3.44 -9.04 -8.95
CA ARG A 207 3.72 -10.48 -8.88
C ARG A 207 5.14 -10.71 -8.39
N THR A 208 5.30 -11.66 -7.48
CA THR A 208 6.63 -12.17 -7.08
C THR A 208 7.26 -12.97 -8.21
N ASP A 209 8.57 -13.16 -8.17
CA ASP A 209 9.29 -13.94 -9.20
C ASP A 209 8.78 -15.37 -9.33
N ALA A 210 8.32 -15.97 -8.22
CA ALA A 210 7.67 -17.28 -8.24
C ALA A 210 6.38 -17.26 -9.07
N LEU A 211 5.51 -16.27 -8.85
CA LEU A 211 4.27 -16.11 -9.62
C LEU A 211 4.55 -15.76 -11.09
N LYS A 212 5.57 -14.95 -11.37
CA LYS A 212 6.03 -14.66 -12.74
C LYS A 212 6.46 -15.96 -13.44
N LYS A 213 7.26 -16.80 -12.77
CA LYS A 213 7.68 -18.11 -13.31
C LYS A 213 6.51 -19.06 -13.53
N GLU A 214 5.59 -19.17 -12.58
CA GLU A 214 4.38 -19.98 -12.75
C GLU A 214 3.53 -19.52 -13.93
N ALA A 215 3.31 -18.22 -14.08
CA ALA A 215 2.56 -17.66 -15.21
C ALA A 215 3.26 -17.98 -16.55
N HIS A 216 4.60 -17.87 -16.60
CA HIS A 216 5.37 -18.28 -17.78
C HIS A 216 5.23 -19.78 -18.08
N LEU A 217 5.25 -20.64 -17.06
CA LEU A 217 5.08 -22.08 -17.23
C LEU A 217 3.67 -22.42 -17.72
N ARG A 218 2.61 -21.81 -17.16
CA ARG A 218 1.21 -21.99 -17.61
C ARG A 218 0.99 -21.56 -19.05
N LYS A 219 1.58 -20.42 -19.43
CA LYS A 219 1.54 -19.93 -20.81
C LYS A 219 2.18 -20.92 -21.79
N ASN A 220 3.25 -21.60 -21.37
CA ASN A 220 3.92 -22.61 -22.19
C ASN A 220 3.18 -23.95 -22.23
N SER A 221 2.37 -24.28 -21.22
CA SER A 221 1.54 -25.49 -21.19
C SER A 221 0.18 -25.35 -21.88
N GLY A 222 -0.23 -24.14 -22.27
CA GLY A 222 -1.49 -23.89 -22.98
C GLY A 222 -2.76 -23.96 -22.12
N GLU A 223 -2.62 -24.04 -20.79
CA GLU A 223 -3.75 -23.98 -19.86
C GLU A 223 -4.07 -22.52 -19.54
N TYR A 224 -5.02 -21.94 -20.28
CA TYR A 224 -5.52 -20.58 -20.03
C TYR A 224 -6.69 -20.61 -19.06
N SER A 225 -6.56 -19.90 -17.94
CA SER A 225 -7.59 -19.72 -16.92
C SER A 225 -8.21 -18.33 -16.98
N ILE A 226 -9.36 -18.15 -16.32
CA ILE A 226 -9.99 -16.82 -16.13
C ILE A 226 -9.03 -15.82 -15.45
N SER A 227 -8.08 -16.30 -14.66
CA SER A 227 -7.05 -15.46 -14.05
C SER A 227 -6.14 -14.84 -15.11
N ASP A 228 -5.85 -15.56 -16.21
CA ASP A 228 -5.01 -15.07 -17.31
C ASP A 228 -5.74 -14.02 -18.16
N LEU A 229 -7.06 -14.15 -18.30
CA LEU A 229 -7.92 -13.11 -18.88
C LEU A 229 -7.95 -11.86 -18.00
N TYR A 230 -8.05 -12.01 -16.68
CA TYR A 230 -7.93 -10.88 -15.75
C TYR A 230 -6.56 -10.23 -15.87
N GLU A 231 -5.49 -11.02 -16.01
CA GLU A 231 -4.13 -10.50 -16.22
C GLU A 231 -3.99 -9.72 -17.53
N ALA A 232 -4.66 -10.14 -18.61
CA ALA A 232 -4.64 -9.43 -19.89
C ALA A 232 -5.50 -8.16 -19.89
N CYS A 233 -6.64 -8.17 -19.18
CA CYS A 233 -7.60 -7.07 -19.17
C CYS A 233 -7.38 -6.07 -18.03
N SER A 234 -6.67 -6.45 -16.96
CA SER A 234 -6.40 -5.55 -15.84
C SER A 234 -5.23 -4.62 -16.14
N ASP A 235 -5.38 -3.36 -15.77
CA ASP A 235 -4.33 -2.33 -15.81
C ASP A 235 -3.28 -2.47 -14.69
N GLY A 236 -3.22 -3.65 -14.04
CA GLY A 236 -2.39 -3.91 -12.87
C GLY A 236 -2.86 -3.19 -11.60
N ASN A 237 -3.99 -2.48 -11.60
CA ASN A 237 -4.44 -1.71 -10.44
C ASN A 237 -5.08 -2.55 -9.33
N GLY A 238 -5.19 -3.88 -9.50
CA GLY A 238 -5.76 -4.80 -8.52
C GLY A 238 -7.23 -4.53 -8.20
N GLY A 239 -7.96 -3.87 -9.09
CA GLY A 239 -9.42 -3.77 -9.06
C GLY A 239 -10.01 -4.73 -10.08
N ALA A 240 -11.34 -4.92 -10.07
CA ALA A 240 -11.96 -5.74 -11.11
C ALA A 240 -11.69 -5.13 -12.49
N ALA A 241 -11.32 -5.97 -13.46
CA ALA A 241 -11.15 -5.58 -14.84
C ALA A 241 -12.48 -5.79 -15.58
N TYR A 242 -12.89 -4.78 -16.34
CA TYR A 242 -14.10 -4.91 -17.16
C TYR A 242 -13.80 -5.81 -18.35
N LEU A 243 -14.66 -6.80 -18.59
CA LEU A 243 -14.56 -7.72 -19.72
C LEU A 243 -15.53 -7.31 -20.84
N SER A 244 -16.84 -7.42 -20.59
CA SER A 244 -17.92 -7.02 -21.53
C SER A 244 -19.29 -7.11 -20.86
N ASP A 245 -20.31 -6.41 -21.36
CA ASP A 245 -21.73 -6.51 -20.95
C ASP A 245 -22.01 -6.52 -19.44
N GLY A 246 -21.39 -5.60 -18.69
CA GLY A 246 -21.57 -5.52 -17.23
C GLY A 246 -20.78 -6.58 -16.44
N ILE A 247 -20.02 -7.43 -17.13
CA ILE A 247 -19.19 -8.48 -16.55
C ILE A 247 -17.80 -7.92 -16.20
N TRP A 248 -17.44 -8.15 -14.95
CA TRP A 248 -16.18 -7.80 -14.35
C TRP A 248 -15.46 -9.05 -13.88
N ILE A 249 -14.16 -9.13 -14.15
CA ILE A 249 -13.29 -10.21 -13.69
C ILE A 249 -12.37 -9.68 -12.60
N THR A 250 -12.13 -10.46 -11.55
CA THR A 250 -11.34 -10.05 -10.38
C THR A 250 -10.01 -10.78 -10.31
N SER A 251 -9.05 -10.22 -9.56
CA SER A 251 -7.75 -10.85 -9.33
C SER A 251 -7.80 -12.20 -8.62
N GLY A 252 -8.95 -12.58 -8.05
CA GLY A 252 -9.20 -13.89 -7.47
C GLY A 252 -9.73 -14.93 -8.46
N GLY A 253 -9.85 -14.59 -9.75
CA GLY A 253 -10.47 -15.44 -10.77
C GLY A 253 -12.00 -15.46 -10.73
N GLY A 254 -12.62 -14.59 -9.92
CA GLY A 254 -14.07 -14.46 -9.82
C GLY A 254 -14.63 -13.60 -10.96
N VAL A 255 -15.72 -14.06 -11.57
CA VAL A 255 -16.49 -13.35 -12.59
C VAL A 255 -17.76 -12.82 -11.93
N HIS A 256 -18.05 -11.53 -12.09
CA HIS A 256 -19.20 -10.86 -11.49
C HIS A 256 -19.93 -10.02 -12.52
N ASP A 257 -21.25 -10.17 -12.58
CA ASP A 257 -22.11 -9.21 -13.27
C ASP A 257 -22.51 -8.12 -12.27
N TRP A 258 -22.00 -6.91 -12.48
CA TRP A 258 -22.33 -5.74 -11.67
C TRP A 258 -23.18 -4.73 -12.45
N GLY A 259 -23.65 -5.08 -13.64
CA GLY A 259 -24.35 -4.16 -14.52
C GLY A 259 -23.47 -2.98 -15.00
N ARG A 260 -24.09 -2.04 -15.71
CA ARG A 260 -23.49 -0.76 -16.10
C ARG A 260 -23.60 0.27 -14.98
#